data_AF-A0A9W6WPW3-F1
#
_entry.id   AF-A0A9W6WPW3-F1
#
_cell.length_a   1.000
_cell.length_b   1.000
_cell.length_c   1.000
_cell.angle_alpha   90.00
_cell.angle_beta   90.00
_cell.angle_gamma   90.00
#
_symmetry.space_group_name_H-M   'P 1'
#
loop_
_entity.id
_entity.type
_entity.pdbx_description
1 polymer ?
#
loop_
_entity_poly.entity_id
_entity_poly.type
_entity_poly.pdbx_seq_one_letter_code
_entity_poly.pdbx_strand_id
1 'polypeptide(L)' 'MNLAVILALSINSLAVVSGDSILKSTYTGSSGLHDLAKQSGKYMGTAVDQDMRDTAAMKVLKNIGDFGMITPATP' A
#
# COMPACT_ATOMS: atom_id res chain seq x y z
N MET A 1 11.70 18.77 -40.88
CA MET A 1 11.45 17.68 -39.91
C MET A 1 10.10 17.93 -39.27
N ASN A 2 9.18 16.98 -39.39
CA ASN A 2 7.76 17.20 -39.15
C ASN A 2 7.44 17.02 -37.65
N LEU A 3 7.00 18.08 -36.97
CA LEU A 3 6.70 18.13 -35.53
C LEU A 3 5.69 17.04 -35.10
N ALA A 4 4.84 16.61 -36.04
CA ALA A 4 3.84 15.56 -35.85
C ALA A 4 4.43 14.17 -35.54
N VAL A 5 5.65 13.86 -35.98
CA VAL A 5 6.26 12.54 -35.76
C VAL A 5 6.77 12.39 -34.32
N ILE A 6 7.11 13.49 -33.65
CA ILE A 6 7.62 13.49 -32.28
C ILE A 6 6.49 13.24 -31.26
N LEU A 7 5.28 13.72 -31.53
CA LEU A 7 4.12 13.56 -30.63
C LEU A 7 3.57 12.12 -30.63
N ALA A 8 3.78 11.36 -31.70
CA ALA A 8 3.33 9.96 -31.80
C ALA A 8 4.21 8.97 -30.99
N LEU A 9 5.41 9.38 -30.58
CA LEU A 9 6.36 8.53 -29.85
C LEU A 9 6.36 8.78 -28.33
N SER A 10 5.62 9.78 -27.83
CA SER A 10 5.61 10.15 -26.40
C SER A 10 4.48 9.53 -25.59
N ILE A 11 3.62 8.71 -26.20
CA ILE A 11 2.69 7.84 -25.48
C ILE A 11 3.47 6.65 -24.90
N ASN A 12 4.36 6.95 -23.96
CA ASN A 12 4.87 5.99 -23.00
C ASN A 12 3.64 5.29 -22.42
N SER A 13 3.42 4.06 -22.87
CA SER A 13 2.35 3.20 -22.41
C SER A 13 2.42 3.13 -20.89
N LEU A 14 1.52 3.87 -20.21
CA LEU A 14 1.23 3.58 -18.82
C LEU A 14 0.70 2.16 -18.80
N ALA A 15 1.53 1.22 -18.36
CA ALA A 15 1.08 -0.10 -17.98
C ALA A 15 0.18 0.07 -16.74
N VAL A 16 -1.08 0.42 -16.99
CA VAL A 16 -2.13 0.33 -15.99
C VAL A 16 -2.30 -1.16 -15.74
N VAL A 17 -1.79 -1.64 -14.62
CA VAL A 17 -2.22 -2.93 -14.10
C VAL A 17 -3.71 -2.80 -13.83
N SER A 18 -4.54 -3.42 -14.68
CA SER A 18 -5.97 -3.51 -14.43
C SER A 18 -6.14 -4.25 -13.11
N GLY A 19 -6.61 -3.55 -12.07
CA GLY A 19 -6.77 -4.11 -10.72
C GLY A 19 -7.72 -5.32 -10.64
N ASP A 20 -8.36 -5.70 -11.75
CA ASP A 20 -9.22 -6.88 -11.90
C ASP A 20 -8.51 -8.21 -11.59
N SER A 21 -7.17 -8.28 -11.66
CA SER A 21 -6.40 -9.47 -11.23
C SER A 21 -6.08 -9.48 -9.73
N ILE A 22 -6.30 -8.37 -9.02
CA ILE A 22 -6.17 -8.34 -7.56
C ILE A 22 -7.49 -8.88 -7.01
N LEU A 23 -7.44 -10.05 -6.36
CA LEU A 23 -8.60 -10.64 -5.69
C LEU A 23 -9.21 -9.60 -4.74
N LYS A 24 -10.40 -9.11 -5.11
CA LYS A 24 -11.12 -8.11 -4.34
C LYS A 24 -11.52 -8.74 -3.01
N SER A 25 -11.21 -8.05 -1.91
CA SER A 25 -11.67 -8.46 -0.59
C SER A 25 -13.20 -8.57 -0.57
N THR A 26 -13.72 -9.68 -0.06
CA THR A 26 -15.16 -9.87 0.21
C THR A 26 -15.56 -9.29 1.57
N TYR A 27 -14.59 -8.82 2.36
CA TYR A 27 -14.83 -8.16 3.63
C TYR A 27 -15.40 -6.76 3.39
N THR A 28 -16.59 -6.49 3.94
CA THR A 28 -17.30 -5.22 3.83
C THR A 28 -17.32 -4.42 5.14
N GLY A 29 -16.71 -4.95 6.19
CA GLY A 29 -16.63 -4.27 7.49
C GLY A 29 -15.62 -3.12 7.48
N SER A 30 -15.68 -2.30 8.53
CA SER A 30 -14.78 -1.16 8.71
C SER A 30 -13.62 -1.43 9.66
N SER A 31 -13.50 -2.65 10.20
CA SER A 31 -12.41 -2.99 11.12
C SER A 31 -11.10 -3.14 10.37
N GLY A 32 -10.02 -2.60 10.93
CA GLY A 32 -8.69 -2.78 10.39
C GLY A 32 -8.12 -4.18 10.65
N LEU A 33 -6.98 -4.48 10.04
CA LEU A 33 -6.32 -5.79 10.13
C LEU A 33 -5.98 -6.19 11.59
N HIS A 34 -5.47 -5.26 12.40
CA HIS A 34 -5.16 -5.52 13.79
C HIS A 34 -6.42 -5.71 14.64
N ASP A 35 -7.49 -4.96 14.36
CA ASP A 35 -8.77 -5.13 15.04
C ASP A 35 -9.38 -6.51 14.79
N LEU A 36 -9.29 -7.01 13.57
CA LEU A 36 -9.69 -8.37 13.22
C LEU A 36 -8.79 -9.42 13.89
N ALA A 37 -7.48 -9.20 13.93
CA ALA A 37 -6.54 -10.10 14.58
C ALA A 37 -6.81 -10.25 16.09
N LYS A 38 -7.19 -9.15 16.77
CA LYS A 38 -7.52 -9.16 18.20
C LYS A 38 -8.72 -10.06 18.52
N GLN A 39 -9.70 -10.15 17.63
CA GLN A 39 -10.85 -11.05 17.81
C GLN A 39 -10.42 -12.52 17.87
N SER A 40 -9.27 -12.86 17.27
CA SER A 40 -8.65 -14.19 17.32
C SER A 40 -7.59 -14.32 18.43
N GLY A 41 -7.50 -13.35 19.36
CA GLY A 41 -6.48 -13.32 20.41
C GLY A 41 -5.05 -13.08 19.90
N LYS A 42 -4.90 -12.53 18.68
CA LYS A 42 -3.61 -12.24 18.05
C LYS A 42 -3.45 -10.73 17.83
N TYR A 43 -2.28 -10.31 17.35
CA TYR A 43 -2.06 -8.95 16.88
C TYR A 43 -1.51 -8.97 15.45
N MET A 44 -1.68 -7.86 14.74
CA MET A 44 -1.06 -7.64 13.45
C MET A 44 -0.03 -6.54 13.63
N GLY A 45 1.18 -6.79 13.15
CA GLY A 45 2.26 -5.82 13.14
C GLY A 45 2.94 -5.79 11.79
N THR A 46 3.78 -4.79 11.58
CA THR A 46 4.55 -4.64 10.34
C THR A 46 5.95 -4.15 10.63
N ALA A 47 6.89 -4.50 9.76
CA ALA A 47 8.25 -3.97 9.80
C ALA A 47 8.35 -2.74 8.90
N VAL A 48 9.13 -1.76 9.31
CA VAL A 48 9.40 -0.56 8.51
C VAL A 48 10.88 -0.24 8.54
N ASP A 49 11.41 0.17 7.39
CA ASP A 49 12.78 0.69 7.31
C ASP A 49 12.93 1.96 8.18
N GLN A 50 14.08 2.10 8.85
CA GLN A 50 14.40 3.27 9.66
C GLN A 50 14.49 4.55 8.82
N ASP A 51 14.87 4.42 7.55
CA ASP A 51 15.01 5.57 6.64
C ASP A 51 13.70 5.90 5.89
N MET A 52 12.58 5.29 6.27
CA MET A 52 11.28 5.57 5.69
C MET A 52 10.83 7.00 6.00
N ARG A 53 10.78 7.85 4.97
CA ARG A 53 10.36 9.27 5.07
C ARG A 53 9.06 9.59 4.34
N ASP A 54 8.43 8.60 3.69
CA ASP A 54 7.21 8.82 2.94
C ASP A 54 6.01 9.09 3.86
N THR A 55 5.50 10.32 3.82
CA THR A 55 4.41 10.77 4.71
C THR A 55 3.11 9.99 4.49
N ALA A 56 2.83 9.55 3.26
CA ALA A 56 1.63 8.79 2.96
C ALA A 56 1.69 7.38 3.57
N ALA A 57 2.81 6.69 3.42
CA ALA A 57 3.09 5.40 4.06
C ALA A 57 3.07 5.52 5.59
N MET A 58 3.69 6.56 6.15
CA MET A 58 3.67 6.83 7.59
C MET A 58 2.25 7.02 8.13
N LYS A 59 1.33 7.61 7.36
CA LYS A 59 -0.07 7.76 7.77
C LYS A 59 -0.78 6.41 7.88
N VAL A 60 -0.52 5.51 6.93
CA VAL A 60 -1.07 4.15 6.94
C VAL A 60 -0.46 3.32 8.07
N LEU A 61 0.86 3.39 8.25
CA LEU A 61 1.58 2.65 9.29
C LEU A 61 1.16 3.06 10.70
N LYS A 62 0.85 4.34 10.93
CA LYS A 62 0.34 4.85 12.21
C LYS A 62 -1.12 4.49 12.49
N ASN A 63 -1.83 3.86 11.56
CA ASN A 63 -3.19 3.39 11.82
C ASN A 63 -3.16 2.17 12.74
N ILE A 64 -3.43 2.39 14.03
CA ILE A 64 -3.44 1.32 15.04
C ILE A 64 -4.50 0.23 14.76
N GLY A 65 -5.57 0.58 14.03
CA GLY A 65 -6.59 -0.40 13.63
C GLY A 65 -6.04 -1.44 12.65
N ASP A 66 -5.03 -1.08 11.86
CA ASP A 66 -4.37 -1.97 10.90
C ASP A 66 -3.09 -2.60 11.46
N PHE A 67 -2.27 -1.83 12.18
CA PHE A 67 -1.01 -2.29 12.73
C PHE A 67 -0.88 -1.91 14.21
N GLY A 68 -1.00 -2.91 15.08
CA GLY A 68 -0.83 -2.77 16.54
C GLY A 68 0.62 -2.72 17.00
N MET A 69 1.56 -3.08 16.12
CA MET A 69 3.00 -3.07 16.40
C MET A 69 3.76 -2.69 15.14
N ILE A 70 4.69 -1.74 15.26
CA ILE A 70 5.62 -1.37 14.20
C ILE A 70 7.02 -1.71 14.69
N THR A 71 7.69 -2.62 14.00
CA THR A 71 9.08 -2.97 14.30
C THR A 71 9.99 -2.21 13.34
N PRO A 72 10.86 -1.31 13.84
CA PRO A 72 11.90 -0.72 13.00
C PRO A 72 12.82 -1.83 12.50
N ALA A 73 13.13 -1.88 11.21
CA ALA A 73 14.19 -2.73 10.69
C ALA A 73 15.49 -2.26 11.33
N THR A 74 16.10 -3.08 12.18
CA THR A 74 17.46 -2.79 12.67
C THR A 74 18.45 -2.88 11.51
N PRO A 75 19.55 -2.10 11.51
CA PRO A 75 20.67 -2.33 10.61
C PRO A 75 21.24 -3.75 10.75
#